data_AF-A0A1I3ZYT2-F1
#
_entry.id   AF-A0A1I3ZYT2-F1
#
_cell.length_a   1.000
_cell.length_b   1.000
_cell.length_c   1.000
_cell.angle_alpha   90.00
_cell.angle_beta   90.00
_cell.angle_gamma   90.00
#
_symmetry.space_group_name_H-M   'P 1'
#
loop_
_entity.id
_entity.type
_entity.pdbx_description
1 polymer ?
#
loop_
_entity_poly.entity_id
_entity_poly.type
_entity_poly.pdbx_seq_one_letter_code
_entity_poly.pdbx_strand_id
1 'polypeptide(L)'
;MKILPSALAAAALLFALPAAAQTAADPTSFATAKEVQAQLKTMLAEMKPGQGFAWKPLVRDGSNNAAIEIWKKPGKPAVHPDQAEYAIVLEGAGTLVSGGTMPDREIRNPTLVEGSRIDGGTTRTLAPGDVILVPAGVPHWFGITGERLVLLGIKLPKGQ
;
A
#
# COMPACT_ATOMS: atom_id res chain seq x y z
N MET A 1 36.85 6.75 78.32
CA MET A 1 37.90 7.24 77.39
C MET A 1 37.55 6.74 76.00
N LYS A 2 37.58 7.62 74.98
CA LYS A 2 37.58 7.36 73.52
C LYS A 2 36.22 6.96 72.89
N ILE A 3 35.69 7.51 71.78
CA ILE A 3 35.87 8.72 70.94
C ILE A 3 34.61 8.72 70.02
N LEU A 4 33.90 9.83 69.85
CA LEU A 4 32.86 9.99 68.81
C LEU A 4 33.54 10.18 67.44
N PRO A 5 33.05 9.59 66.34
CA PRO A 5 33.33 10.08 65.01
C PRO A 5 32.18 10.98 64.53
N SER A 6 32.51 12.23 64.24
CA SER A 6 31.66 13.19 63.53
C SER A 6 31.38 12.70 62.12
N ALA A 7 30.11 12.52 61.76
CA ALA A 7 29.68 12.28 60.39
C ALA A 7 29.53 13.63 59.67
N LEU A 8 30.43 13.91 58.73
CA LEU A 8 30.31 15.05 57.80
C LEU A 8 29.26 14.67 56.74
N ALA A 9 28.08 15.29 56.77
CA ALA A 9 27.07 15.13 55.73
C ALA A 9 27.45 15.98 54.50
N ALA A 10 27.96 15.35 53.45
CA ALA A 10 28.15 16.00 52.15
C ALA A 10 26.79 16.04 51.42
N ALA A 11 26.19 17.23 51.32
CA ALA A 11 24.97 17.44 50.54
C ALA A 11 25.31 17.43 49.03
N ALA A 12 24.97 16.35 48.34
CA ALA A 12 25.02 16.28 46.89
C ALA A 12 23.79 17.00 46.30
N LEU A 13 24.00 18.17 45.70
CA LEU A 13 23.00 18.86 44.88
C LEU A 13 22.81 18.09 43.56
N LEU A 14 21.73 17.30 43.48
CA LEU A 14 21.24 16.72 42.24
C LEU A 14 20.63 17.83 41.39
N PHE A 15 21.35 18.31 40.39
CA PHE A 15 20.78 19.13 39.32
C PHE A 15 19.86 18.23 38.46
N ALA A 16 18.55 18.38 38.62
CA ALA A 16 17.58 17.82 37.70
C ALA A 16 17.69 18.55 36.36
N LEU A 17 18.27 17.90 35.34
CA LEU A 17 18.19 18.40 33.98
C LEU A 17 16.73 18.38 33.53
N PRO A 18 16.21 19.45 32.92
CA PRO A 18 14.88 19.42 32.34
C PRO A 18 14.90 18.39 31.21
N ALA A 19 14.13 17.31 31.38
CA ALA A 19 13.79 16.43 30.28
C ALA A 19 13.02 17.27 29.27
N ALA A 20 13.69 17.72 28.20
CA ALA A 20 13.02 18.30 27.06
C ALA A 20 11.98 17.28 26.60
N ALA A 21 10.70 17.65 26.68
CA ALA A 21 9.61 16.84 26.16
C ALA A 21 9.87 16.65 24.67
N GLN A 22 10.39 15.49 24.30
CA GLN A 22 10.57 15.12 22.90
C GLN A 22 9.16 14.99 22.32
N THR A 23 8.75 15.97 21.52
CA THR A 23 7.50 15.90 20.77
C THR A 23 7.51 14.59 20.01
N ALA A 24 6.52 13.74 20.27
CA ALA A 24 6.36 12.48 19.54
C ALA A 24 6.31 12.80 18.05
N ALA A 25 7.10 12.08 17.25
CA ALA A 25 7.03 12.20 15.80
C ALA A 25 5.61 11.81 15.33
N ASP A 26 5.11 12.51 14.32
CA ASP A 26 3.84 12.16 13.67
C ASP A 26 3.94 10.72 13.13
N PRO A 27 3.11 9.78 13.63
CA PRO A 27 3.18 8.38 13.21
C PRO A 27 2.51 8.15 11.85
N THR A 28 1.92 9.18 11.24
CA THR A 28 1.14 9.06 10.01
C THR A 28 1.99 9.31 8.76
N SER A 29 1.54 8.75 7.63
CA SER A 29 2.08 9.02 6.30
C SER A 29 1.00 9.71 5.48
N PHE A 30 1.34 10.85 4.90
CA PHE A 30 0.40 11.69 4.17
C PHE A 30 1.00 12.12 2.83
N ALA A 31 0.14 12.19 1.81
CA ALA A 31 0.46 12.76 0.51
C ALA A 31 -0.67 13.69 0.08
N THR A 32 -0.32 14.93 -0.24
CA THR A 32 -1.22 15.90 -0.86
C THR A 32 -1.60 15.45 -2.28
N ALA A 33 -2.71 16.01 -2.81
CA ALA A 33 -3.07 15.82 -4.20
C ALA A 33 -1.94 16.22 -5.17
N LYS A 34 -1.16 17.26 -4.84
CA LYS A 34 0.00 17.69 -5.64
C LYS A 34 1.09 16.62 -5.67
N GLU A 35 1.38 15.98 -4.55
CA GLU A 35 2.38 14.91 -4.46
C GLU A 35 1.94 13.64 -5.18
N VAL A 36 0.66 13.29 -5.10
CA VAL A 36 0.06 12.19 -5.89
C VAL A 36 0.33 12.42 -7.39
N GLN A 37 -0.03 13.61 -7.88
CA GLN A 37 0.13 13.96 -9.30
C GLN A 37 1.61 14.05 -9.70
N ALA A 38 2.47 14.59 -8.84
CA ALA A 38 3.90 14.67 -9.08
C ALA A 38 4.55 13.28 -9.18
N GLN A 39 4.20 12.35 -8.29
CA GLN A 39 4.69 10.98 -8.34
C GLN A 39 4.19 10.25 -9.59
N LEU A 40 2.90 10.37 -9.93
CA LEU A 40 2.35 9.79 -11.15
C LEU A 40 3.09 10.28 -12.41
N LYS A 41 3.28 11.60 -12.55
CA LYS A 41 4.03 12.18 -13.67
C LYS A 41 5.46 11.68 -13.74
N THR A 42 6.13 11.58 -12.58
CA THR A 42 7.50 11.08 -12.50
C THR A 42 7.57 9.62 -12.94
N MET A 43 6.70 8.77 -12.42
CA MET A 43 6.63 7.36 -12.81
C MET A 43 6.38 7.20 -14.31
N LEU A 44 5.45 7.96 -14.90
CA LEU A 44 5.19 7.93 -16.35
C LEU A 44 6.43 8.31 -17.17
N ALA A 45 7.19 9.31 -16.74
CA ALA A 45 8.41 9.74 -17.42
C ALA A 45 9.55 8.72 -17.29
N GLU A 46 9.60 7.97 -16.19
CA GLU A 46 10.61 6.93 -15.92
C GLU A 46 10.30 5.59 -16.62
N MET A 47 9.06 5.35 -17.03
CA MET A 47 8.68 4.12 -17.73
C MET A 47 9.43 3.96 -19.05
N LYS A 48 10.04 2.79 -19.24
CA LYS A 48 10.75 2.46 -20.48
C LYS A 48 9.77 2.20 -21.63
N PRO A 49 10.18 2.41 -22.90
CA PRO A 49 9.37 2.00 -24.05
C PRO A 49 8.95 0.53 -23.95
N GLY A 50 7.65 0.26 -24.14
CA GLY A 50 7.07 -1.09 -24.08
C GLY A 50 6.81 -1.64 -22.67
N GLN A 51 7.23 -0.95 -21.61
CA GLN A 51 6.96 -1.33 -20.22
C GLN A 51 5.46 -1.30 -19.94
N GLY A 52 4.90 -2.45 -19.54
CA GLY A 52 3.46 -2.62 -19.32
C GLY A 52 2.99 -2.22 -17.93
N PHE A 53 3.89 -2.17 -16.94
CA PHE A 53 3.53 -1.96 -15.54
C PHE A 53 4.60 -1.15 -14.81
N ALA A 54 4.18 -0.26 -13.92
CA ALA A 54 5.02 0.42 -12.94
C ALA A 54 4.28 0.56 -11.61
N TRP A 55 5.01 0.45 -10.51
CA TRP A 55 4.45 0.48 -9.16
C TRP A 55 5.38 1.25 -8.23
N LYS A 56 4.83 2.12 -7.37
CA LYS A 56 5.61 2.84 -6.36
C LYS A 56 4.74 3.20 -5.15
N PRO A 57 5.17 2.92 -3.91
CA PRO A 57 4.47 3.36 -2.71
C PRO A 57 4.34 4.89 -2.69
N LEU A 58 3.18 5.38 -2.28
CA LEU A 58 2.91 6.80 -2.09
C LEU A 58 2.89 7.15 -0.59
N VAL A 59 2.15 6.38 0.21
CA VAL A 59 2.11 6.46 1.68
C VAL A 59 2.27 5.07 2.29
N ARG A 60 2.90 4.97 3.46
CA ARG A 60 3.21 3.69 4.13
C ARG A 60 3.43 3.83 5.62
N ASP A 61 3.13 2.77 6.37
CA ASP A 61 3.42 2.65 7.81
C ASP A 61 4.48 1.57 8.12
N GLY A 62 5.14 1.07 7.06
CA GLY A 62 6.09 -0.04 7.11
C GLY A 62 5.48 -1.36 6.66
N SER A 63 4.32 -1.74 7.19
CA SER A 63 3.65 -3.01 6.85
C SER A 63 2.59 -2.84 5.76
N ASN A 64 1.88 -1.73 5.79
CA ASN A 64 0.84 -1.34 4.85
C ASN A 64 1.34 -0.20 3.97
N ASN A 65 0.83 -0.15 2.74
CA ASN A 65 1.04 0.98 1.86
C ASN A 65 -0.14 1.19 0.91
N ALA A 66 -0.33 2.45 0.52
CA ALA A 66 -1.06 2.81 -0.69
C ALA A 66 -0.03 3.14 -1.77
N ALA A 67 -0.14 2.51 -2.93
CA ALA A 67 0.81 2.66 -4.01
C ALA A 67 0.13 3.08 -5.30
N ILE A 68 0.81 3.92 -6.07
CA ILE A 68 0.39 4.22 -7.44
C ILE A 68 0.82 3.04 -8.31
N GLU A 69 -0.12 2.51 -9.08
CA GLU A 69 0.07 1.46 -10.06
C GLU A 69 -0.29 2.00 -11.44
N ILE A 70 0.63 1.94 -12.39
CA ILE A 70 0.39 2.32 -13.79
C ILE A 70 0.39 1.06 -14.62
N TRP A 71 -0.74 0.77 -15.24
CA TRP A 71 -0.93 -0.36 -16.14
C TRP A 71 -1.13 0.14 -17.57
N LYS A 72 -0.19 -0.17 -18.47
CA LYS A 72 -0.30 0.03 -19.94
C LYS A 72 -0.68 -1.24 -20.69
N LYS A 73 -0.58 -2.39 -20.03
CA LYS A 73 -1.02 -3.70 -20.51
C LYS A 73 -1.61 -4.48 -19.34
N PRO A 74 -2.61 -5.33 -19.56
CA PRO A 74 -3.17 -6.14 -18.49
C PRO A 74 -2.14 -7.14 -17.96
N GLY A 75 -2.18 -7.37 -16.64
CA GLY A 75 -1.52 -8.50 -16.00
C GLY A 75 -2.31 -9.80 -16.17
N LYS A 76 -1.93 -10.82 -15.39
CA LYS A 76 -2.72 -12.04 -15.24
C LYS A 76 -3.82 -11.86 -14.19
N PRO A 77 -4.95 -12.59 -14.30
CA PRO A 77 -5.89 -12.71 -13.20
C PRO A 77 -5.19 -13.16 -11.91
N ALA A 78 -5.59 -12.56 -10.79
CA ALA A 78 -4.95 -12.73 -9.51
C ALA A 78 -5.97 -13.00 -8.39
N VAL A 79 -5.50 -13.69 -7.36
CA VAL A 79 -6.17 -13.87 -6.06
C VAL A 79 -5.14 -13.57 -4.98
N HIS A 80 -5.49 -12.69 -4.04
CA HIS A 80 -4.77 -12.48 -2.80
C HIS A 80 -5.41 -13.34 -1.70
N PRO A 81 -4.77 -14.44 -1.23
CA PRO A 81 -5.42 -15.40 -0.34
C PRO A 81 -5.86 -14.81 1.00
N ASP A 82 -5.08 -13.88 1.54
CA ASP A 82 -5.18 -13.38 2.92
C ASP A 82 -5.23 -11.84 3.01
N GLN A 83 -5.27 -11.15 1.87
CA GLN A 83 -5.33 -9.69 1.79
C GLN A 83 -6.55 -9.23 1.02
N ALA A 84 -7.27 -8.27 1.58
CA ALA A 84 -8.24 -7.50 0.81
C ALA A 84 -7.50 -6.39 0.05
N GLU A 85 -8.02 -6.04 -1.11
CA GLU A 85 -7.48 -4.96 -1.94
C GLU A 85 -8.53 -3.88 -2.15
N TYR A 86 -8.20 -2.67 -1.72
CA TYR A 86 -8.85 -1.48 -2.24
C TYR A 86 -8.07 -0.96 -3.44
N ALA A 87 -8.77 -0.51 -4.46
CA ALA A 87 -8.18 0.25 -5.56
C ALA A 87 -9.05 1.46 -5.89
N ILE A 88 -8.43 2.61 -6.11
CA ILE A 88 -9.10 3.82 -6.58
C ILE A 88 -8.54 4.16 -7.96
N VAL A 89 -9.40 4.38 -8.94
CA VAL A 89 -8.95 4.78 -10.28
C VAL A 89 -8.55 6.25 -10.26
N LEU A 90 -7.25 6.52 -10.43
CA LEU A 90 -6.70 7.88 -10.46
C LEU A 90 -6.77 8.49 -11.87
N GLU A 91 -6.54 7.68 -12.91
CA GLU A 91 -6.45 8.15 -14.30
C GLU A 91 -6.72 6.99 -15.28
N GLY A 92 -7.11 7.33 -16.51
CA GLY A 92 -7.26 6.36 -17.59
C GLY A 92 -8.57 5.58 -17.54
N ALA A 93 -8.60 4.45 -18.24
CA ALA A 93 -9.81 3.62 -18.38
C ALA A 93 -9.45 2.14 -18.49
N GLY A 94 -10.35 1.30 -17.99
CA GLY A 94 -10.13 -0.14 -17.98
C GLY A 94 -11.39 -0.96 -17.76
N THR A 95 -11.19 -2.22 -17.40
CA THR A 95 -12.26 -3.16 -17.05
C THR A 95 -11.83 -3.95 -15.83
N LEU A 96 -12.72 -4.10 -14.87
CA LEU A 96 -12.58 -5.07 -13.78
C LEU A 96 -13.39 -6.31 -14.13
N VAL A 97 -12.77 -7.48 -14.05
CA VAL A 97 -13.48 -8.76 -13.89
C VAL A 97 -13.19 -9.25 -12.49
N SER A 98 -14.22 -9.51 -11.67
CA SER A 98 -14.02 -10.01 -10.30
C SER A 98 -15.11 -10.98 -9.84
N GLY A 99 -14.77 -11.82 -8.86
CA GLY A 99 -15.65 -12.90 -8.40
C GLY A 99 -15.44 -14.18 -9.19
N GLY A 100 -16.47 -15.02 -9.25
CA GLY A 100 -16.41 -16.28 -9.99
C GLY A 100 -15.35 -17.25 -9.47
N THR A 101 -14.78 -18.03 -10.39
CA THR A 101 -13.74 -19.03 -10.10
C THR A 101 -12.54 -18.87 -11.02
N MET A 102 -11.38 -19.33 -10.56
CA MET A 102 -10.13 -19.34 -11.34
C MET A 102 -9.65 -20.80 -11.38
N PRO A 103 -9.80 -21.53 -12.50
CA PRO A 103 -9.53 -22.97 -12.55
C PRO A 103 -8.04 -23.31 -12.64
N ASP A 104 -7.25 -22.52 -13.38
CA ASP A 104 -5.83 -22.79 -13.64
C ASP A 104 -4.93 -22.04 -12.66
N ARG A 105 -5.11 -22.29 -11.35
CA ARG A 105 -4.42 -21.54 -10.29
C ARG A 105 -2.96 -21.97 -10.16
N GLU A 106 -2.08 -20.98 -10.13
CA GLU A 106 -0.66 -21.16 -9.85
C GLU A 106 -0.24 -20.26 -8.69
N ILE A 107 0.27 -20.86 -7.62
CA ILE A 107 0.82 -20.14 -6.47
C ILE A 107 2.14 -19.51 -6.92
N ARG A 108 2.18 -18.19 -7.04
CA ARG A 108 3.42 -17.45 -7.38
C ARG A 108 4.27 -17.21 -6.15
N ASN A 109 3.63 -16.89 -5.04
CA ASN A 109 4.24 -16.68 -3.73
C ASN A 109 3.14 -16.77 -2.66
N PRO A 110 3.47 -16.67 -1.36
CA PRO A 110 2.49 -16.82 -0.28
C PRO A 110 1.28 -15.88 -0.34
N THR A 111 1.39 -14.70 -0.96
CA THR A 111 0.32 -13.68 -1.00
C THR A 111 -0.30 -13.51 -2.39
N LEU A 112 0.14 -14.29 -3.38
CA LEU A 112 -0.31 -14.17 -4.78
C LEU A 112 -0.50 -15.54 -5.43
N VAL A 113 -1.74 -15.77 -5.85
CA VAL A 113 -2.10 -16.85 -6.77
C VAL A 113 -2.55 -16.22 -8.08
N GLU A 114 -2.03 -16.70 -9.20
CA GLU A 114 -2.43 -16.23 -10.53
C GLU A 114 -3.13 -17.33 -11.32
N GLY A 115 -3.78 -16.97 -12.42
CA GLY A 115 -4.32 -17.93 -13.37
C GLY A 115 -4.40 -17.37 -14.79
N SER A 116 -5.03 -18.13 -15.68
CA SER A 116 -5.21 -17.77 -17.09
C SER A 116 -6.48 -16.93 -17.33
N ARG A 117 -7.53 -17.18 -16.56
CA ARG A 117 -8.87 -16.57 -16.74
C ARG A 117 -9.70 -16.60 -15.45
N ILE A 118 -10.81 -15.88 -15.47
CA ILE A 118 -11.88 -15.92 -14.46
C ILE A 118 -13.17 -16.40 -15.12
N ASP A 119 -13.74 -17.48 -14.61
CA ASP A 119 -15.00 -18.05 -15.08
C ASP A 119 -16.15 -17.59 -14.17
N GLY A 120 -17.20 -17.01 -14.76
CA GLY A 120 -18.39 -16.53 -14.03
C GLY A 120 -18.17 -15.25 -13.20
N GLY A 121 -17.13 -14.47 -13.50
CA GLY A 121 -16.89 -13.17 -12.86
C GLY A 121 -17.85 -12.07 -13.33
N THR A 122 -18.02 -11.04 -12.51
CA THR A 122 -18.75 -9.83 -12.86
C THR A 122 -17.83 -8.83 -13.54
N THR A 123 -18.23 -8.35 -14.72
CA THR A 123 -17.49 -7.34 -15.48
C THR A 123 -18.01 -5.93 -15.20
N ARG A 124 -17.09 -4.98 -14.97
CA ARG A 124 -17.40 -3.54 -14.82
C ARG A 124 -16.40 -2.71 -15.63
N THR A 125 -16.87 -1.68 -16.31
CA THR A 125 -15.98 -0.65 -16.87
C THR A 125 -15.42 0.22 -15.75
N LEU A 126 -14.20 0.73 -15.92
CA LEU A 126 -13.52 1.58 -14.93
C LEU A 126 -13.22 2.96 -15.51
N ALA A 127 -13.44 4.00 -14.71
CA ALA A 127 -13.16 5.40 -14.98
C ALA A 127 -12.62 6.12 -13.73
N PRO A 128 -11.95 7.28 -13.88
CA PRO A 128 -11.38 8.01 -12.74
C PRO A 128 -12.43 8.34 -11.67
N GLY A 129 -12.06 8.12 -10.41
CA GLY A 129 -12.94 8.28 -9.25
C GLY A 129 -13.67 7.00 -8.83
N ASP A 130 -13.65 5.93 -9.63
CA ASP A 130 -14.17 4.64 -9.21
C ASP A 130 -13.39 4.07 -8.03
N VAL A 131 -14.11 3.52 -7.07
CA VAL A 131 -13.57 2.88 -5.86
C VAL A 131 -13.94 1.40 -5.88
N ILE A 132 -12.94 0.56 -5.67
CA ILE A 132 -13.01 -0.89 -5.81
C ILE A 132 -12.60 -1.52 -4.49
N LEU A 133 -13.37 -2.50 -4.04
CA LEU A 133 -12.97 -3.43 -3.00
C LEU A 133 -13.00 -4.84 -3.58
N VAL A 134 -11.88 -5.54 -3.49
CA VAL A 134 -11.76 -6.97 -3.73
C VAL A 134 -11.49 -7.65 -2.39
N PRO A 135 -12.45 -8.39 -1.82
CA PRO A 135 -12.20 -9.16 -0.60
C PRO A 135 -11.10 -10.21 -0.78
N ALA A 136 -10.44 -10.60 0.31
CA ALA A 136 -9.45 -11.67 0.29
C ALA A 136 -10.03 -12.97 -0.29
N GLY A 137 -9.24 -13.67 -1.09
CA GLY A 137 -9.62 -14.91 -1.75
C GLY A 137 -10.46 -14.73 -3.02
N VAL A 138 -10.86 -13.51 -3.38
CA VAL A 138 -11.69 -13.25 -4.57
C VAL A 138 -10.82 -13.09 -5.82
N PRO A 139 -11.07 -13.86 -6.89
CA PRO A 139 -10.40 -13.66 -8.17
C PRO A 139 -10.74 -12.29 -8.74
N HIS A 140 -9.73 -11.60 -9.26
CA HIS A 140 -9.90 -10.34 -9.96
C HIS A 140 -8.86 -10.16 -11.08
N TRP A 141 -9.21 -9.34 -12.06
CA TRP A 141 -8.37 -9.00 -13.19
C TRP A 141 -8.69 -7.61 -13.70
N PHE A 142 -7.66 -6.86 -14.07
CA PHE A 142 -7.76 -5.52 -14.65
C PHE A 142 -7.37 -5.53 -16.12
N GLY A 143 -8.35 -5.28 -16.99
CA GLY A 143 -8.18 -5.03 -18.41
C GLY A 143 -7.89 -3.55 -18.69
N ILE A 144 -7.08 -3.26 -19.71
CA ILE A 144 -6.72 -1.90 -20.11
C ILE A 144 -7.39 -1.59 -21.45
N THR A 145 -8.29 -0.60 -21.47
CA THR A 145 -9.10 -0.25 -22.65
C THR A 145 -8.67 1.05 -23.32
N GLY A 146 -7.68 1.75 -22.76
CA GLY A 146 -7.06 2.97 -23.32
C GLY A 146 -5.53 2.91 -23.30
N GLU A 147 -4.87 4.08 -23.25
CA GLU A 147 -3.41 4.17 -23.13
C GLU A 147 -2.91 3.54 -21.82
N ARG A 148 -3.66 3.74 -20.74
CA ARG A 148 -3.32 3.28 -19.41
C ARG A 148 -4.54 3.20 -18.50
N LEU A 149 -4.38 2.46 -17.41
CA LEU A 149 -5.19 2.52 -16.20
C LEU A 149 -4.25 2.82 -15.04
N VAL A 150 -4.55 3.85 -14.25
CA VAL A 150 -3.77 4.22 -13.08
C VAL A 150 -4.63 3.97 -11.84
N LEU A 151 -4.12 3.14 -10.93
CA LEU A 151 -4.79 2.79 -9.68
C LEU A 151 -3.98 3.32 -8.49
N LEU A 152 -4.68 3.74 -7.43
CA LEU A 152 -4.12 3.75 -6.08
C LEU A 152 -4.50 2.43 -5.41
N GLY A 153 -3.59 1.46 -5.44
CA GLY A 153 -3.76 0.13 -4.85
C GLY A 153 -3.39 0.12 -3.37
N ILE A 154 -4.22 -0.50 -2.55
CA ILE A 154 -4.04 -0.64 -1.10
C ILE A 154 -4.35 -2.08 -0.73
N LYS A 155 -3.34 -2.83 -0.28
CA LYS A 155 -3.52 -4.20 0.22
C LYS A 155 -3.45 -4.19 1.73
N LEU A 156 -4.49 -4.68 2.37
CA LEU A 156 -4.59 -4.81 3.82
C LEU A 156 -4.79 -6.28 4.19
N PRO A 157 -4.28 -6.73 5.35
CA PRO A 157 -4.67 -8.01 5.90
C PRO A 157 -6.20 -8.14 5.90
N LYS A 158 -6.72 -9.35 5.63
CA LYS A 158 -8.17 -9.59 5.66
C LYS A 158 -8.75 -9.01 6.95
N GLY A 159 -9.82 -8.22 6.81
CA GLY A 159 -10.63 -7.81 7.96
C GLY A 159 -11.14 -9.06 8.68
N GLN A 160 -11.29 -8.97 10.01
CA GLN A 160 -12.02 -9.99 10.76
C GLN A 160 -13.46 -10.08 10.27
#